data_AF-A0A1R2C9E2-F1
#
_entry.id   AF-A0A1R2C9E2-F1
#
_cell.length_a   1.000
_cell.length_b   1.000
_cell.length_c   1.000
_cell.angle_alpha   90.00
_cell.angle_beta   90.00
_cell.angle_gamma   90.00
#
_symmetry.space_group_name_H-M   'P 1'
#
loop_
_entity.id
_entity.type
_entity.pdbx_description
1 polymer ?
#
loop_
_entity_poly.entity_id
_entity_poly.type
_entity_poly.pdbx_seq_one_letter_code
_entity_poly.pdbx_strand_id
1 'polypeptide(L)'
;MGACIIKRNRVASAPPTSACVCKTVSELKESLIFHIFRLHILILNCRKNIEKCLIEKNKDNAILIRCKEIVVKGKLEELQEFVRALDLFMDFMGKDKGVKKRILKDGQVTLKGVNSLPYTDDLAMIMENDQDYKILIRDELKKLGVNEKTVSIQIEQEYQNRRGADKNKFIRRKYVKDIKLNV
;
A
#
# COMPACT_ATOMS: atom_id res chain seq x y z
N MET A 1 -30.27 42.87 54.34
CA MET A 1 -30.40 41.61 53.56
C MET A 1 -29.20 41.52 52.62
N GLY A 2 -28.13 40.85 53.04
CA GLY A 2 -26.95 40.60 52.20
C GLY A 2 -26.88 39.12 51.86
N ALA A 3 -27.01 38.77 50.58
CA ALA A 3 -26.98 37.39 50.12
C ALA A 3 -25.52 36.90 50.00
N CYS A 4 -25.18 35.82 50.70
CA CYS A 4 -23.91 35.10 50.54
C CYS A 4 -23.89 34.39 49.17
N ILE A 5 -23.00 34.81 48.27
CA ILE A 5 -22.75 34.11 47.01
C ILE A 5 -21.71 33.02 47.27
N ILE A 6 -22.16 31.77 47.31
CA ILE A 6 -21.29 30.60 47.40
C ILE A 6 -20.50 30.49 46.09
N LYS A 7 -19.19 30.78 46.14
CA LYS A 7 -18.27 30.47 45.04
C LYS A 7 -18.17 28.96 44.89
N ARG A 8 -18.80 28.41 43.85
CA ARG A 8 -18.60 27.01 43.44
C ARG A 8 -17.15 26.85 42.98
N ASN A 9 -16.34 26.20 43.81
CA ASN A 9 -15.04 25.68 43.37
C ASN A 9 -15.30 24.76 42.18
N ARG A 10 -14.85 25.18 40.99
CA ARG A 10 -14.75 24.28 39.83
C ARG A 10 -13.67 23.27 40.18
N VAL A 11 -14.09 22.09 40.65
CA VAL A 11 -13.23 20.91 40.69
C VAL A 11 -12.71 20.75 39.27
N ALA A 12 -11.38 20.79 39.09
CA ALA A 12 -10.76 20.53 37.81
C ALA A 12 -11.30 19.19 37.30
N SER A 13 -11.95 19.21 36.14
CA SER A 13 -12.39 17.99 35.46
C SER A 13 -11.21 17.05 35.37
N ALA A 14 -11.40 15.80 35.81
CA ALA A 14 -10.38 14.77 35.81
C ALA A 14 -9.59 14.76 34.48
N PRO A 15 -8.26 14.52 34.50
CA PRO A 15 -7.48 14.48 33.28
C PRO A 15 -8.13 13.50 32.29
N PRO A 16 -8.21 13.84 30.99
CA PRO A 16 -8.90 12.99 30.02
C PRO A 16 -8.31 11.59 30.09
N THR A 17 -9.17 10.66 30.47
CA THR A 17 -8.87 9.25 30.64
C THR A 17 -8.22 8.70 29.36
N SER A 18 -7.17 7.91 29.55
CA SER A 18 -6.40 7.17 28.53
C SER A 18 -7.24 6.43 27.49
N ALA A 19 -8.53 6.16 27.75
CA ALA A 19 -9.47 5.52 26.85
C ALA A 19 -9.76 6.31 25.56
N CYS A 20 -9.72 7.66 25.58
CA CYS A 20 -9.95 8.48 24.38
C CYS A 20 -8.70 8.55 23.48
N VAL A 21 -7.52 8.31 24.05
CA VAL A 21 -6.25 8.36 23.32
C VAL A 21 -6.09 7.17 22.37
N CYS A 22 -6.57 5.98 22.75
CA CYS A 22 -6.54 4.79 21.91
C CYS A 22 -7.49 4.82 20.71
N LYS A 23 -8.69 5.41 20.82
CA LYS A 23 -9.70 5.35 19.74
C LYS A 23 -9.22 5.99 18.44
N THR A 24 -8.72 7.23 18.50
CA THR A 24 -8.20 7.96 17.31
C THR A 24 -7.02 7.26 16.62
N VAL A 25 -6.16 6.59 17.38
CA VAL A 25 -5.00 5.86 16.82
C VAL A 25 -5.46 4.52 16.25
N SER A 26 -6.45 3.88 16.87
CA SER A 26 -7.11 2.67 16.36
C SER A 26 -7.83 2.93 15.04
N GLU A 27 -8.60 4.03 14.94
CA GLU A 27 -9.28 4.45 13.71
C GLU A 27 -8.28 4.74 12.57
N LEU A 28 -7.15 5.38 12.89
CA LEU A 28 -6.06 5.58 11.93
C LEU A 28 -5.49 4.24 11.47
N LYS A 29 -5.23 3.30 12.38
CA LYS A 29 -4.74 1.95 12.05
C LYS A 29 -5.72 1.20 11.16
N GLU A 30 -7.01 1.21 11.48
CA GLU A 30 -8.05 0.59 10.65
C GLU A 30 -8.08 1.19 9.23
N SER A 31 -7.98 2.51 9.13
CA SER A 31 -7.88 3.20 7.83
C SER A 31 -6.65 2.76 7.03
N LEU A 32 -5.49 2.66 7.66
CA LEU A 32 -4.26 2.20 7.02
C LEU A 32 -4.36 0.75 6.55
N ILE A 33 -4.95 -0.13 7.37
CA ILE A 33 -5.20 -1.55 7.01
C ILE A 33 -6.11 -1.63 5.79
N PHE A 34 -7.17 -0.81 5.73
CA PHE A 34 -8.04 -0.74 4.56
C PHE A 34 -7.27 -0.34 3.29
N HIS A 35 -6.36 0.63 3.39
CA HIS A 35 -5.53 1.03 2.25
C HIS A 35 -4.52 -0.06 1.85
N ILE A 36 -3.92 -0.76 2.82
CA ILE A 36 -3.07 -1.94 2.57
C ILE A 36 -3.84 -2.99 1.77
N PHE A 37 -5.09 -3.29 2.15
CA PHE A 37 -5.93 -4.24 1.43
C PHE A 37 -6.21 -3.78 -0.02
N ARG A 38 -6.53 -2.49 -0.22
CA ARG A 38 -6.71 -1.92 -1.56
C ARG A 38 -5.46 -2.01 -2.42
N LEU A 39 -4.27 -1.72 -1.87
CA LEU A 39 -3.01 -1.84 -2.60
C LEU A 39 -2.70 -3.28 -2.98
N HIS A 40 -3.02 -4.25 -2.12
CA HIS A 40 -2.91 -5.67 -2.46
C HIS A 40 -3.79 -6.06 -3.64
N ILE A 41 -5.06 -5.62 -3.65
CA ILE A 41 -5.96 -5.84 -4.80
C ILE A 41 -5.37 -5.21 -6.07
N LEU A 42 -4.86 -3.99 -5.98
CA LEU A 42 -4.27 -3.30 -7.13
C LEU A 42 -3.04 -4.04 -7.67
N ILE A 43 -2.18 -4.59 -6.81
CA ILE A 43 -1.03 -5.42 -7.23
C ILE A 43 -1.52 -6.69 -7.96
N LEU A 44 -2.55 -7.35 -7.46
CA LEU A 44 -3.14 -8.51 -8.13
C LEU A 44 -3.71 -8.15 -9.51
N ASN A 45 -4.40 -7.02 -9.60
CA ASN A 45 -4.93 -6.50 -10.86
C ASN A 45 -3.80 -6.13 -11.84
N CYS A 46 -2.71 -5.52 -11.36
CA CYS A 46 -1.52 -5.23 -12.18
C CYS A 46 -0.94 -6.52 -12.77
N ARG A 47 -0.73 -7.55 -11.94
CA ARG A 47 -0.20 -8.85 -12.40
C ARG A 47 -1.08 -9.50 -13.44
N LYS A 48 -2.39 -9.54 -13.21
CA LYS A 48 -3.36 -10.08 -14.16
C LYS A 48 -3.32 -9.34 -15.51
N ASN A 49 -3.25 -8.01 -15.49
CA ASN A 49 -3.17 -7.22 -16.72
C ASN A 49 -1.81 -7.32 -17.42
N ILE A 50 -0.70 -7.47 -16.69
CA ILE A 50 0.62 -7.78 -17.28
C ILE A 50 0.55 -9.10 -18.03
N GLU A 51 -0.01 -10.16 -17.42
CA GLU A 51 -0.19 -11.44 -18.10
C GLU A 51 -1.04 -11.32 -19.37
N LYS A 52 -2.14 -10.56 -19.31
CA LYS A 52 -2.99 -10.27 -20.47
C LYS A 52 -2.21 -9.55 -21.57
N CYS A 53 -1.46 -8.50 -21.23
CA CYS A 53 -0.61 -7.77 -22.16
C CYS A 53 0.46 -8.66 -22.81
N LEU A 54 1.07 -9.57 -22.04
CA LEU A 54 2.05 -10.52 -22.57
C LEU A 54 1.42 -11.49 -23.58
N ILE A 55 0.19 -11.96 -23.34
CA ILE A 55 -0.58 -12.81 -24.26
C ILE A 55 -0.93 -12.03 -25.54
N GLU A 56 -1.42 -10.80 -25.39
CA GLU A 56 -1.80 -9.90 -26.49
C GLU A 56 -0.60 -9.29 -27.22
N LYS A 57 0.63 -9.58 -26.75
CA LYS A 57 1.89 -9.03 -27.28
C LYS A 57 2.02 -7.51 -27.19
N ASN A 58 1.28 -6.89 -26.27
CA ASN A 58 1.33 -5.45 -26.01
C ASN A 58 2.40 -5.14 -24.95
N LYS A 59 3.65 -5.03 -25.39
CA LYS A 59 4.81 -4.81 -24.51
C LYS A 59 4.77 -3.48 -23.79
N ASP A 60 4.34 -2.42 -24.48
CA ASP A 60 4.32 -1.07 -23.92
C ASP A 60 3.38 -0.97 -22.70
N ASN A 61 2.18 -1.57 -22.79
CA ASN A 61 1.27 -1.62 -21.66
C ASN A 61 1.80 -2.52 -20.53
N ALA A 62 2.44 -3.64 -20.87
CA ALA A 62 3.06 -4.52 -19.86
C ALA A 62 4.16 -3.78 -19.07
N ILE A 63 5.00 -3.00 -19.74
CA ILE A 63 6.05 -2.18 -19.11
C ILE A 63 5.42 -1.13 -18.19
N LEU A 64 4.42 -0.38 -18.70
CA LEU A 64 3.78 0.68 -17.92
C LEU A 64 3.10 0.14 -16.66
N ILE A 65 2.36 -0.96 -16.78
CA ILE A 65 1.67 -1.61 -15.66
C ILE A 65 2.68 -2.20 -14.67
N ARG A 66 3.83 -2.71 -15.14
CA ARG A 66 4.89 -3.21 -14.26
C ARG A 66 5.58 -2.08 -13.50
N CYS A 67 5.86 -0.95 -14.16
CA CYS A 67 6.37 0.25 -13.48
C CYS A 67 5.39 0.70 -12.38
N LYS A 68 4.09 0.68 -12.67
CA LYS A 68 3.04 0.95 -11.68
C LYS A 68 3.03 -0.05 -10.53
N GLU A 69 3.15 -1.35 -10.80
CA GLU A 69 3.21 -2.40 -9.76
C GLU A 69 4.35 -2.14 -8.77
N ILE A 70 5.52 -1.69 -9.25
CA ILE A 70 6.69 -1.40 -8.40
C ILE A 70 6.40 -0.26 -7.42
N VAL A 71 5.80 0.83 -7.91
CA VAL A 71 5.42 1.97 -7.04
C VAL A 71 4.42 1.55 -5.99
N VAL A 72 3.38 0.80 -6.39
CA VAL A 72 2.33 0.32 -5.49
C VAL A 72 2.91 -0.60 -4.42
N LYS A 73 3.88 -1.47 -4.77
CA LYS A 73 4.61 -2.31 -3.80
C LYS A 73 5.43 -1.48 -2.81
N GLY A 74 6.18 -0.48 -3.28
CA GLY A 74 6.94 0.41 -2.40
C GLY A 74 6.03 1.10 -1.38
N LYS A 75 4.87 1.60 -1.81
CA LYS A 75 3.89 2.22 -0.90
C LYS A 75 3.20 1.24 0.05
N LEU A 76 2.99 0.00 -0.39
CA LEU A 76 2.51 -1.07 0.48
C LEU A 76 3.52 -1.35 1.60
N GLU A 77 4.80 -1.44 1.28
CA GLU A 77 5.88 -1.67 2.25
C GLU A 77 5.96 -0.51 3.26
N GLU A 78 5.98 0.75 2.78
CA GLU A 78 5.94 1.95 3.63
C GLU A 78 4.75 1.93 4.61
N LEU A 79 3.56 1.56 4.12
CA LEU A 79 2.35 1.46 4.95
C LEU A 79 2.44 0.34 5.98
N GLN A 80 2.95 -0.83 5.60
CA GLN A 80 3.12 -1.96 6.51
C GLN A 80 4.12 -1.63 7.62
N GLU A 81 5.22 -0.97 7.29
CA GLU A 81 6.19 -0.47 8.27
C GLU A 81 5.56 0.55 9.21
N PHE A 82 4.76 1.47 8.68
CA PHE A 82 4.06 2.46 9.49
C PHE A 82 3.03 1.83 10.44
N VAL A 83 2.27 0.82 9.98
CA VAL A 83 1.36 0.06 10.86
C VAL A 83 2.13 -0.67 11.96
N ARG A 84 3.29 -1.28 11.66
CA ARG A 84 4.14 -1.89 12.69
C ARG A 84 4.62 -0.86 13.71
N ALA A 85 5.00 0.34 13.27
CA ALA A 85 5.40 1.43 14.17
C ALA A 85 4.22 1.90 15.05
N LEU A 86 3.00 1.94 14.51
CA LEU A 86 1.79 2.22 15.26
C LEU A 86 1.49 1.16 16.33
N ASP A 87 1.67 -0.12 16.00
CA ASP A 87 1.47 -1.23 16.94
C ASP A 87 2.44 -1.13 18.12
N LEU A 88 3.72 -0.91 17.83
CA LEU A 88 4.74 -0.66 18.87
C LEU A 88 4.41 0.57 19.73
N PHE A 89 3.87 1.64 19.13
CA PHE A 89 3.44 2.81 19.89
C PHE A 89 2.26 2.52 20.83
N MET A 90 1.26 1.76 20.37
CA MET A 90 0.12 1.38 21.19
C MET A 90 0.54 0.47 22.35
N ASP A 91 1.48 -0.44 22.12
CA ASP A 91 1.96 -1.39 23.13
C ASP A 91 2.86 -0.74 24.19
N PHE A 92 3.72 0.23 23.81
CA PHE A 92 4.78 0.73 24.69
C PHE A 92 4.68 2.23 25.08
N MET A 93 3.96 3.07 24.35
CA MET A 93 4.04 4.53 24.47
C MET A 93 2.70 5.30 24.50
N GLY A 94 1.57 4.59 24.66
CA GLY A 94 0.22 5.18 24.61
C GLY A 94 -0.11 6.30 25.62
N LYS A 95 0.82 6.68 26.52
CA LYS A 95 0.64 7.76 27.51
C LYS A 95 1.36 9.07 27.17
N ASP A 96 2.30 9.09 26.22
CA ASP A 96 3.02 10.32 25.84
C ASP A 96 2.25 11.11 24.77
N LYS A 97 1.72 12.28 25.17
CA LYS A 97 0.96 13.18 24.30
C LYS A 97 1.80 13.79 23.16
N GLY A 98 3.11 13.98 23.36
CA GLY A 98 4.01 14.57 22.36
C GLY A 98 4.36 13.59 21.24
N VAL A 99 4.51 12.31 21.57
CA VAL A 99 4.70 11.23 20.59
C VAL A 99 3.42 10.94 19.82
N LYS A 100 2.25 10.94 20.50
CA LYS A 100 0.94 10.79 19.86
C LYS A 100 0.70 11.81 18.73
N LYS A 101 0.97 13.09 18.98
CA LYS A 101 0.73 14.17 17.99
C LYS A 101 1.63 14.00 16.76
N ARG A 102 2.88 13.56 16.95
CA ARG A 102 3.80 13.25 15.84
C ARG A 102 3.28 12.09 15.01
N ILE A 103 2.95 10.98 15.63
CA ILE A 103 2.43 9.78 14.94
C ILE A 103 1.14 10.06 14.17
N LEU A 104 0.20 10.82 14.74
CA LEU A 104 -1.01 11.21 14.01
C LEU A 104 -0.70 12.09 12.80
N LYS A 105 0.26 13.02 12.93
CA LYS A 105 0.69 13.87 11.82
C LYS A 105 1.36 13.03 10.73
N ASP A 106 2.27 12.13 11.12
CA ASP A 106 2.99 11.26 10.20
C ASP A 106 2.01 10.31 9.48
N GLY A 107 1.05 9.74 10.20
CA GLY A 107 0.01 8.90 9.60
C GLY A 107 -0.91 9.64 8.65
N GLN A 108 -1.24 10.90 8.93
CA GLN A 108 -1.97 11.74 7.98
C GLN A 108 -1.13 12.06 6.73
N VAL A 109 0.18 12.26 6.87
CA VAL A 109 1.09 12.46 5.73
C VAL A 109 1.16 11.19 4.88
N THR A 110 1.32 10.03 5.51
CA THR A 110 1.34 8.73 4.82
C THR A 110 0.02 8.45 4.12
N LEU A 111 -1.13 8.68 4.77
CA LEU A 111 -2.45 8.54 4.15
C LEU A 111 -2.64 9.50 2.98
N LYS A 112 -2.19 10.76 3.09
CA LYS A 112 -2.21 11.70 1.97
C LYS A 112 -1.34 11.21 0.82
N GLY A 113 -0.15 10.69 1.10
CA GLY A 113 0.76 10.13 0.10
C GLY A 113 0.16 8.92 -0.64
N VAL A 114 -0.61 8.09 0.07
CA VAL A 114 -1.29 6.93 -0.51
C VAL A 114 -2.54 7.34 -1.29
N ASN A 115 -3.28 8.35 -0.84
CA ASN A 115 -4.40 8.91 -1.58
C ASN A 115 -3.97 9.76 -2.79
N SER A 116 -2.74 10.29 -2.76
CA SER A 116 -2.10 10.96 -3.88
C SER A 116 -1.30 10.00 -4.76
N LEU A 117 -1.30 8.69 -4.48
CA LEU A 117 -0.80 7.73 -5.45
C LEU A 117 -1.61 7.96 -6.71
N PRO A 118 -0.93 8.19 -7.83
CA PRO A 118 -1.63 8.38 -9.07
C PRO A 118 -2.43 7.11 -9.35
N TYR A 119 -3.75 7.31 -9.25
CA TYR A 119 -4.79 6.44 -9.75
C TYR A 119 -5.05 5.13 -9.01
N THR A 120 -6.08 5.16 -8.18
CA THR A 120 -6.84 3.98 -7.80
C THR A 120 -7.63 3.46 -9.01
N ASP A 121 -7.31 2.24 -9.47
CA ASP A 121 -8.06 1.42 -10.45
C ASP A 121 -8.22 1.95 -11.91
N ASP A 122 -7.35 2.84 -12.35
CA ASP A 122 -7.19 3.26 -13.76
C ASP A 122 -6.54 2.24 -14.71
N LEU A 123 -6.29 1.01 -14.25
CA LEU A 123 -5.70 -0.02 -15.11
C LEU A 123 -6.52 -0.22 -16.39
N ALA A 124 -7.83 0.02 -16.34
CA ALA A 124 -8.70 0.05 -17.51
C ALA A 124 -8.28 1.13 -18.53
N MET A 125 -8.01 2.36 -18.09
CA MET A 125 -7.59 3.46 -18.98
C MET A 125 -6.23 3.19 -19.64
N ILE A 126 -5.30 2.54 -18.93
CA ILE A 126 -4.03 2.07 -19.52
C ILE A 126 -4.29 1.03 -20.62
N MET A 127 -5.23 0.11 -20.36
CA MET A 127 -5.59 -0.98 -21.28
C MET A 127 -6.40 -0.49 -22.49
N GLU A 128 -7.15 0.59 -22.37
CA GLU A 128 -7.93 1.23 -23.45
C GLU A 128 -7.06 1.97 -24.49
N ASN A 129 -5.74 2.01 -24.29
CA ASN A 129 -4.77 2.63 -25.19
C ASN A 129 -4.89 4.15 -25.36
N ASP A 130 -5.45 4.86 -24.38
CA ASP A 130 -5.37 6.32 -24.33
C ASP A 130 -3.91 6.77 -24.25
N GLN A 131 -3.42 7.46 -25.30
CA GLN A 131 -2.02 7.87 -25.41
C GLN A 131 -1.69 9.05 -24.50
N ASP A 132 -2.61 9.99 -24.34
CA ASP A 132 -2.40 11.17 -23.50
C ASP A 132 -2.28 10.73 -22.04
N TYR A 133 -3.14 9.80 -21.64
CA TYR A 133 -3.11 9.20 -20.32
C TYR A 133 -1.81 8.43 -20.04
N LYS A 134 -1.31 7.66 -21.02
CA LYS A 134 -0.04 6.93 -20.90
C LYS A 134 1.16 7.85 -20.75
N ILE A 135 1.19 8.98 -21.48
CA ILE A 135 2.25 9.98 -21.36
C ILE A 135 2.23 10.55 -19.94
N LEU A 136 1.05 10.93 -19.45
CA LEU A 136 0.88 11.50 -18.12
C LEU A 136 1.37 10.55 -17.01
N ILE A 137 0.97 9.27 -17.07
CA ILE A 137 1.45 8.25 -16.13
C ILE A 137 2.97 8.07 -16.21
N ARG A 138 3.54 7.97 -17.43
CA ARG A 138 4.99 7.77 -17.57
C ARG A 138 5.77 8.89 -16.91
N ASP A 139 5.32 10.13 -17.07
CA ASP A 139 5.99 11.29 -16.49
C ASP A 139 5.88 11.29 -14.96
N GLU A 140 4.75 10.86 -14.41
CA GLU A 140 4.61 10.68 -12.96
C GLU A 140 5.48 9.54 -12.41
N LEU A 141 5.53 8.39 -13.09
CA LEU A 141 6.39 7.27 -12.69
C LEU A 141 7.87 7.63 -12.74
N LYS A 142 8.28 8.48 -13.70
CA LYS A 142 9.64 9.05 -13.73
C LYS A 142 9.92 9.95 -12.54
N LYS A 143 8.96 10.82 -12.15
CA LYS A 143 9.09 11.65 -10.93
C LYS A 143 9.26 10.80 -9.67
N LEU A 144 8.65 9.61 -9.65
CA LEU A 144 8.77 8.63 -8.56
C LEU A 144 10.05 7.77 -8.63
N GLY A 145 10.93 8.03 -9.60
CA GLY A 145 12.24 7.38 -9.69
C GLY A 145 12.22 5.95 -10.24
N VAL A 146 11.14 5.53 -10.90
CA VAL A 146 11.07 4.19 -11.49
C VAL A 146 11.94 4.12 -12.74
N ASN A 147 12.88 3.17 -12.77
CA ASN A 147 13.75 2.95 -13.92
C ASN A 147 13.04 2.10 -15.00
N GLU A 148 12.43 2.75 -15.98
CA GLU A 148 11.71 2.09 -17.07
C GLU A 148 12.59 1.11 -17.87
N LYS A 149 13.90 1.37 -17.98
CA LYS A 149 14.83 0.49 -18.71
C LYS A 149 14.99 -0.87 -18.05
N THR A 150 15.10 -0.91 -16.71
CA THR A 150 15.23 -2.18 -15.99
C THR A 150 13.93 -2.99 -16.06
N VAL A 151 12.79 -2.31 -15.99
CA VAL A 151 11.46 -2.93 -16.16
C VAL A 151 11.28 -3.49 -17.57
N SER A 152 11.71 -2.74 -18.59
CA SER A 152 11.68 -3.21 -19.99
C SER A 152 12.46 -4.51 -20.18
N ILE A 153 13.67 -4.60 -19.58
CA ILE A 153 14.49 -5.82 -19.62
C ILE A 153 13.77 -7.00 -18.96
N GLN A 154 13.13 -6.79 -17.80
CA GLN A 154 12.37 -7.84 -17.10
C GLN A 154 11.19 -8.35 -17.94
N ILE A 155 10.41 -7.44 -18.53
CA ILE A 155 9.28 -7.80 -19.39
C ILE A 155 9.76 -8.52 -20.65
N GLU A 156 10.87 -8.09 -21.25
CA GLU A 156 11.44 -8.78 -22.40
C GLU A 156 11.87 -10.21 -22.04
N GLN A 157 12.53 -10.40 -20.89
CA GLN A 157 12.89 -11.73 -20.40
C GLN A 157 11.66 -12.62 -20.17
N GLU A 158 10.60 -12.09 -19.53
CA GLU A 158 9.34 -12.83 -19.35
C GLU A 158 8.69 -13.21 -20.69
N TYR A 159 8.80 -12.33 -21.67
CA TYR A 159 8.29 -12.54 -23.02
C TYR A 159 9.07 -13.63 -23.77
N GLN A 160 10.39 -13.63 -23.68
CA GLN A 160 11.26 -14.67 -24.26
C GLN A 160 11.05 -16.03 -23.57
N ASN A 161 10.94 -16.04 -22.24
CA ASN A 161 10.67 -17.26 -21.46
C ASN A 161 9.33 -17.91 -21.84
N ARG A 162 8.29 -17.12 -22.16
CA ARG A 162 7.01 -17.63 -22.67
C ARG A 162 7.07 -18.14 -24.11
N ARG A 163 7.99 -17.62 -24.94
CA ARG A 163 8.23 -18.15 -26.30
C ARG A 163 9.02 -19.45 -26.27
N GLY A 164 9.88 -19.65 -25.28
CA GLY A 164 10.66 -20.89 -25.08
C GLY A 164 9.92 -22.00 -24.32
N ALA A 165 8.82 -21.70 -23.63
CA ALA A 165 8.01 -22.70 -22.96
C ALA A 165 7.05 -23.37 -23.96
N ASP A 166 7.34 -24.62 -24.31
CA ASP A 166 6.46 -25.50 -25.08
C ASP A 166 5.02 -25.41 -24.54
N LYS A 167 4.09 -24.92 -25.37
CA LYS A 167 2.72 -24.56 -24.99
C LYS A 167 1.85 -25.74 -24.51
N ASN A 168 2.37 -26.97 -24.47
CA ASN A 168 1.60 -28.19 -24.26
C ASN A 168 2.06 -29.10 -23.12
N LYS A 169 2.97 -28.67 -22.23
CA LYS A 169 3.31 -29.46 -21.03
C LYS A 169 2.72 -28.82 -19.77
N PHE A 170 1.62 -29.40 -19.29
CA PHE A 170 1.17 -29.20 -17.91
C PHE A 170 2.29 -29.65 -16.96
N ILE A 171 3.04 -28.70 -16.41
CA ILE A 171 4.00 -28.99 -15.33
C ILE A 171 3.19 -29.03 -14.02
N ARG A 172 2.80 -30.24 -13.60
CA ARG A 172 2.24 -30.48 -12.28
C ARG A 172 3.26 -30.07 -11.22
N ARG A 173 2.93 -29.13 -10.34
CA ARG A 173 3.76 -28.77 -9.19
C ARG A 173 3.98 -30.03 -8.33
N LYS A 174 5.18 -30.63 -8.37
CA LYS A 174 5.56 -31.68 -7.44
C LYS A 174 5.91 -31.00 -6.11
N TYR A 175 5.01 -31.11 -5.13
CA TYR A 175 5.39 -30.88 -3.74
C TYR A 175 6.25 -32.06 -3.30
N VAL A 176 7.57 -31.92 -3.39
CA VAL A 176 8.48 -32.85 -2.71
C VAL A 176 8.48 -32.45 -1.25
N LYS A 177 7.53 -33.00 -0.48
CA LYS A 177 7.72 -33.08 0.97
C LYS A 177 8.53 -34.33 1.22
N ASP A 178 9.81 -34.16 1.56
CA ASP A 178 10.58 -35.23 2.20
C ASP A 178 9.99 -35.46 3.58
N ILE A 179 8.98 -36.34 3.66
CA ILE A 179 8.52 -36.86 4.95
C ILE A 179 9.58 -37.85 5.40
N LYS A 180 10.56 -37.37 6.18
CA LYS A 180 11.43 -38.25 6.95
C LYS A 180 10.59 -38.91 8.04
N LEU A 181 10.11 -40.12 7.77
CA LEU A 181 9.64 -41.02 8.82
C LEU A 181 10.88 -41.61 9.47
N ASN A 182 11.21 -41.13 10.67
CA ASN A 182 12.14 -41.85 11.54
C ASN A 182 11.39 -43.08 12.04
N VAL A 183 11.76 -44.26 11.52
CA VAL A 183 11.45 -45.56 12.11
C VAL A 183 12.64 -45.95 12.99
#